data_AF-D2N275-F1
#
_entry.id   AF-D2N275-F1
#
_cell.length_a   1.000
_cell.length_b   1.000
_cell.length_c   1.000
_cell.angle_alpha   90.00
_cell.angle_beta   90.00
_cell.angle_gamma   90.00
#
_symmetry.space_group_name_H-M   'P 1'
#
loop_
_entity.id
_entity.type
_entity.pdbx_description
1 polymer ?
#
loop_
_entity_poly.entity_id
_entity_poly.type
_entity_poly.pdbx_seq_one_letter_code
_entity_poly.pdbx_strand_id
1 'polypeptide(L)'
;TRRFGNHGCGGGWMENAYRYLKDSGLETASYYPYQAWEYPCQYRRELGVAKVTGAYTVHSGDEMRLMQMVGREGPAAVAVDAQSDFICIRVVFS
;
A
#
# COMPACT_ATOMS: atom_id res chain seq x y z
N THR A 1 -2.04 6.08 11.42
CA THR A 1 -2.28 4.67 11.04
C THR A 1 -1.98 3.67 12.15
N ARG A 2 -1.22 3.99 13.21
CA ARG A 2 -0.89 3.05 14.32
C ARG A 2 -2.07 2.28 14.92
N ARG A 3 -3.19 2.95 15.16
CA ARG A 3 -4.46 2.35 15.62
C ARG A 3 -5.00 1.21 14.74
N PHE A 4 -4.54 1.09 13.49
CA PHE A 4 -4.91 0.01 12.56
C PHE A 4 -3.83 -1.08 12.45
N GLY A 5 -2.75 -1.02 13.24
CA GLY A 5 -1.69 -2.03 13.27
C GLY A 5 -0.49 -1.77 12.35
N ASN A 6 -0.28 -0.53 11.89
CA ASN A 6 0.92 -0.14 11.15
C ASN A 6 1.95 0.53 12.08
N HIS A 7 3.24 0.30 11.84
CA HIS A 7 4.34 0.69 12.74
C HIS A 7 5.31 1.70 12.09
N GLY A 8 4.82 2.54 11.16
CA GLY A 8 5.62 3.56 10.50
C GLY A 8 6.83 2.95 9.77
N CYS A 9 8.02 3.45 10.07
CA CYS A 9 9.28 2.93 9.51
C CYS A 9 9.60 1.49 9.97
N GLY A 10 8.96 0.98 11.02
CA GLY A 10 9.07 -0.42 11.47
C GLY A 10 8.23 -1.41 10.66
N GLY A 11 7.55 -0.95 9.60
CA GLY A 11 6.75 -1.79 8.71
C GLY A 11 5.25 -1.72 8.97
N GLY A 12 4.49 -2.45 8.16
CA GLY A 12 3.03 -2.47 8.20
C GLY A 12 2.44 -3.29 7.06
N TRP A 13 1.12 -3.38 7.02
CA TRP A 13 0.38 -4.15 6.02
C TRP A 13 -0.53 -3.24 5.19
N MET A 14 -0.63 -3.51 3.89
CA MET A 14 -1.44 -2.71 2.96
C MET A 14 -2.92 -2.73 3.37
N GLU A 15 -3.43 -3.88 3.82
CA GLU A 15 -4.81 -3.99 4.32
C GLU A 15 -5.09 -3.11 5.54
N ASN A 16 -4.13 -2.98 6.45
CA ASN A 16 -4.26 -2.08 7.60
C ASN A 16 -4.33 -0.61 7.13
N ALA A 17 -3.56 -0.26 6.10
CA ALA A 17 -3.64 1.06 5.48
C ALA A 17 -5.00 1.27 4.77
N TYR A 18 -5.53 0.26 4.07
CA TYR A 18 -6.84 0.34 3.45
C TYR A 18 -7.96 0.51 4.48
N ARG A 19 -7.88 -0.15 5.65
CA ARG A 19 -8.83 0.08 6.76
C ARG A 19 -8.76 1.52 7.27
N TYR A 20 -7.56 2.09 7.43
CA TYR A 20 -7.42 3.52 7.75
C TYR A 20 -8.09 4.40 6.68
N LEU A 21 -7.90 4.07 5.40
CA LEU A 21 -8.48 4.80 4.26
C LEU A 21 -9.99 4.58 4.07
N LYS A 22 -10.62 3.66 4.81
CA LYS A 22 -12.09 3.57 4.90
C LYS A 22 -12.67 4.59 5.88
N ASP A 23 -11.89 5.03 6.86
CA ASP A 23 -12.32 6.02 7.85
C ASP A 23 -11.83 7.43 7.48
N SER A 24 -10.65 7.50 6.89
CA SER A 24 -9.94 8.73 6.52
C SER A 24 -9.73 8.79 5.00
N GLY A 25 -9.58 9.99 4.44
CA GLY A 25 -9.15 10.16 3.05
C GLY A 25 -7.63 10.07 2.89
N LEU A 26 -7.17 9.91 1.65
CA LEU A 26 -5.77 10.00 1.25
C LEU A 26 -5.48 11.39 0.67
N GLU A 27 -4.45 12.06 1.17
CA GLU A 27 -3.97 13.34 0.62
C GLU A 27 -2.94 13.11 -0.49
N THR A 28 -2.72 14.13 -1.33
CA THR A 28 -1.66 14.10 -2.34
C THR A 28 -0.28 14.26 -1.71
N ALA A 29 0.76 13.79 -2.40
CA ALA A 29 2.15 13.96 -1.96
C ALA A 29 2.59 15.44 -1.87
N SER A 30 1.91 16.36 -2.58
CA SER A 30 2.17 17.80 -2.46
C SER A 30 1.67 18.39 -1.15
N TYR A 31 0.52 17.91 -0.64
CA TYR A 31 -0.04 18.36 0.64
C TYR A 31 0.57 17.62 1.84
N TYR A 32 0.93 16.35 1.66
CA TYR A 32 1.55 15.51 2.69
C TYR A 32 2.86 14.90 2.16
N PRO A 33 3.97 15.67 2.09
CA PRO A 33 5.23 15.22 1.51
C PRO A 33 5.95 14.18 2.36
N TYR A 34 6.57 13.21 1.71
CA TYR A 34 7.34 12.14 2.37
C TYR A 34 8.58 12.68 3.07
N GLN A 35 8.77 12.28 4.34
CA GLN A 35 9.87 12.76 5.19
C GLN A 35 10.94 11.70 5.48
N ALA A 36 10.73 10.43 5.11
CA ALA A 36 11.61 9.30 5.45
C ALA A 36 11.78 8.99 6.95
N TRP A 37 11.00 9.61 7.84
CA TRP A 37 10.88 9.25 9.25
C TRP A 37 9.43 9.40 9.73
N GLU A 38 9.05 8.71 10.80
CA GLU A 38 7.70 8.81 11.36
C GLU A 38 7.54 10.09 12.20
N TYR A 39 6.55 10.91 11.86
CA TYR A 39 6.25 12.15 12.56
C TYR A 39 4.76 12.21 12.96
N PRO A 40 4.37 13.16 13.83
CA PRO A 40 2.98 13.30 14.26
C PRO A 40 2.00 13.40 13.08
N CYS A 41 0.83 12.79 13.23
CA CYS A 41 -0.22 12.79 12.20
C CYS A 41 -0.72 14.21 11.94
N GLN A 42 -0.53 14.71 10.72
CA GLN A 42 -0.99 16.03 10.28
C GLN A 42 -2.15 15.94 9.27
N TYR A 43 -2.89 14.84 9.27
CA TYR A 43 -4.00 14.61 8.34
C TYR A 43 -5.07 15.71 8.48
N ARG A 44 -5.47 16.27 7.34
CA ARG A 44 -6.50 17.29 7.16
C ARG A 44 -7.60 16.74 6.28
N ARG A 45 -8.81 16.64 6.84
CA ARG A 45 -9.95 15.98 6.18
C ARG A 45 -10.28 16.62 4.83
N GLU A 46 -10.18 17.94 4.76
CA GLU A 46 -10.47 18.76 3.59
C GLU A 46 -9.47 18.59 2.43
N LEU A 47 -8.29 18.01 2.68
CA LEU A 47 -7.26 17.76 1.65
C LEU A 47 -7.31 16.33 1.10
N GLY A 48 -8.22 15.49 1.60
CA GLY A 48 -8.38 14.11 1.14
C GLY A 48 -8.96 14.05 -0.28
N VAL A 49 -8.24 13.43 -1.20
CA VAL A 49 -8.62 13.30 -2.62
C VAL A 49 -9.14 11.92 -3.01
N ALA A 50 -8.86 10.89 -2.20
CA ALA A 50 -9.32 9.53 -2.46
C ALA A 50 -9.72 8.82 -1.16
N LYS A 51 -10.61 7.83 -1.27
CA LYS A 51 -11.08 7.01 -0.16
C LYS A 51 -11.27 5.57 -0.60
N VAL A 52 -11.01 4.62 0.29
CA VAL A 52 -11.28 3.20 0.04
C VAL A 52 -12.71 2.87 0.44
N THR A 53 -13.45 2.21 -0.43
CA THR A 53 -14.79 1.68 -0.15
C THR A 53 -14.75 0.17 0.13
N GLY A 54 -13.84 -0.54 -0.52
CA GLY A 54 -13.63 -1.98 -0.38
C GLY A 54 -12.22 -2.37 -0.86
N ALA A 55 -11.82 -3.60 -0.52
CA ALA A 55 -10.59 -4.20 -1.00
C ALA A 55 -10.84 -5.68 -1.31
N TYR A 56 -10.34 -6.16 -2.45
CA TYR A 56 -10.30 -7.58 -2.77
C TYR A 56 -8.99 -8.17 -2.26
N THR A 57 -9.03 -9.40 -1.74
CA THR A 57 -7.83 -10.09 -1.29
C THR A 57 -7.71 -11.48 -1.93
N VAL A 58 -6.47 -11.88 -2.19
CA VAL A 58 -6.10 -13.23 -2.66
C VAL A 58 -4.99 -13.72 -1.73
N HIS A 59 -5.36 -14.50 -0.71
CA HIS A 59 -4.42 -14.98 0.32
C HIS A 59 -3.87 -16.38 0.06
N SER A 60 -4.40 -17.10 -0.93
CA SER A 60 -4.17 -18.54 -1.12
C SER A 60 -2.86 -18.90 -1.82
N GLY A 61 -2.02 -17.91 -2.20
CA GLY A 61 -0.91 -18.13 -3.13
C GLY A 61 -1.38 -18.52 -4.54
N ASP A 62 -2.65 -18.26 -4.86
CA ASP A 62 -3.24 -18.58 -6.16
C ASP A 62 -2.84 -17.50 -7.20
N GLU A 63 -1.74 -17.77 -7.90
CA GLU A 63 -1.22 -16.88 -8.94
C GLU A 63 -2.16 -16.73 -10.14
N MET A 64 -2.96 -17.76 -10.47
CA MET A 64 -3.94 -17.64 -11.54
C MET A 64 -5.04 -16.66 -11.17
N ARG A 65 -5.49 -16.70 -9.90
CA ARG A 65 -6.48 -15.74 -9.40
C ARG A 65 -5.89 -14.34 -9.33
N LEU A 66 -4.64 -14.20 -8.94
CA LEU A 66 -3.93 -12.91 -8.95
C LEU A 66 -3.82 -12.37 -10.38
N MET A 67 -3.39 -13.17 -11.35
CA MET A 67 -3.31 -12.79 -12.77
C MET A 67 -4.66 -12.31 -13.29
N GLN A 68 -5.74 -13.04 -13.01
CA GLN A 68 -7.09 -12.64 -13.41
C GLN A 68 -7.53 -11.34 -12.75
N MET A 69 -7.24 -11.16 -11.46
CA MET A 69 -7.57 -9.93 -10.74
C MET A 69 -6.81 -8.74 -11.34
N VAL A 70 -5.51 -8.88 -11.61
CA VAL A 70 -4.70 -7.83 -12.22
C VAL A 70 -5.20 -7.45 -13.60
N GLY A 71 -5.53 -8.44 -14.44
CA GLY A 71 -6.04 -8.20 -15.79
C GLY A 71 -7.45 -7.59 -15.83
N ARG A 72 -8.25 -7.73 -14.77
CA ARG A 72 -9.64 -7.24 -14.72
C ARG A 72 -9.82 -5.94 -13.95
N GLU A 73 -9.20 -5.86 -12.77
CA GLU A 73 -9.40 -4.77 -11.80
C GLU A 73 -8.24 -3.75 -11.85
N GLY A 74 -7.07 -4.15 -12.34
CA GLY A 74 -5.88 -3.31 -12.42
C GLY A 74 -4.78 -3.69 -11.42
N PRO A 75 -3.80 -2.81 -11.18
CA PRO A 75 -2.64 -3.12 -10.33
C PRO A 75 -3.02 -3.59 -8.93
N ALA A 76 -2.39 -4.68 -8.48
CA ALA A 76 -2.60 -5.26 -7.16
C ALA A 76 -1.41 -5.00 -6.23
N ALA A 77 -1.68 -4.67 -4.96
CA ALA A 77 -0.65 -4.61 -3.94
C ALA A 77 -0.33 -6.01 -3.43
N VAL A 78 0.95 -6.39 -3.41
CA VAL A 78 1.43 -7.71 -2.99
C VAL A 78 2.59 -7.58 -2.01
N ALA A 79 2.78 -8.59 -1.17
CA ALA A 79 3.98 -8.74 -0.35
C ALA A 79 4.80 -9.91 -0.92
N VAL A 80 6.12 -9.73 -0.99
CA VAL A 80 7.06 -10.73 -1.49
C VAL A 80 8.20 -10.88 -0.49
N ASP A 81 8.80 -12.07 -0.42
CA ASP A 81 10.02 -12.29 0.36
C ASP A 81 11.22 -11.75 -0.43
N ALA A 82 11.73 -10.58 -0.03
CA ALA A 82 12.85 -9.92 -0.70
C ALA A 82 14.17 -10.33 -0.03
N GLN A 83 14.90 -11.24 -0.69
CA GLN A 83 16.21 -11.71 -0.25
C GLN A 83 17.34 -10.87 -0.88
N SER A 84 18.59 -11.16 -0.52
CA SER A 84 19.76 -10.36 -0.93
C SER A 84 19.97 -10.26 -2.43
N ASP A 85 19.58 -11.28 -3.18
CA ASP A 85 19.61 -11.31 -4.65
C ASP A 85 18.59 -10.34 -5.27
N PHE A 86 17.43 -10.14 -4.63
CA PHE A 86 16.39 -9.22 -5.06
C PHE A 86 16.89 -7.77 -5.14
N ILE A 87 17.81 -7.39 -4.26
CA ILE A 87 18.38 -6.03 -4.17
C ILE A 87 19.10 -5.63 -5.46
N CYS A 88 19.69 -6.60 -6.15
CA CYS A 88 20.51 -6.36 -7.34
C CYS A 88 19.84 -6.84 -8.65
N ILE A 89 18.53 -7.13 -8.62
CA ILE A 89 17.80 -7.51 -9.84
C ILE A 89 18.00 -6.44 -10.91
N ARG A 90 18.48 -6.88 -12.06
CA ARG A 90 18.63 -6.05 -13.26
C ARG A 90 17.71 -6.58 -14.34
N VAL A 91 16.67 -5.82 -14.64
CA VAL A 91 15.79 -6.11 -15.78
C VAL A 91 16.50 -5.65 -17.05
N VAL A 92 16.78 -6.59 -17.95
CA VAL A 92 17.35 -6.30 -19.28
C VAL A 92 16.28 -6.60 -20.30
N PHE A 93 15.82 -5.58 -21.02
CA PHE A 93 14.94 -5.77 -22.16
C PHE A 93 15.81 -6.02 -23.40
N SER A 94 15.57 -7.16 -24.06
CA SER A 94 16.15 -7.50 -25.38
C SER A 94 15.26 -7.00 -26.50
#